data_AF-A0A7X7I5P9-F1
#
_entry.id   AF-A0A7X7I5P9-F1
#
_cell.length_a   1.000
_cell.length_b   1.000
_cell.length_c   1.000
_cell.angle_alpha   90.00
_cell.angle_beta   90.00
_cell.angle_gamma   90.00
#
_symmetry.space_group_name_H-M   'P 1'
#
loop_
_entity.id
_entity.type
_entity.pdbx_description
1 polymer ?
#
loop_
_entity_poly.entity_id
_entity_poly.type
_entity_poly.pdbx_seq_one_letter_code
_entity_poly.pdbx_strand_id
1 'polypeptide(L)' 'MEKVVLLYSGGLDTSIMIPWLKENYHCEVIAVCADLGQNEELNGLEEKA' A
#
# COMPACT_ATOMS: atom_id res chain seq x y z
N MET A 1 5.75 -15.34 -10.68
CA MET A 1 5.14 -14.62 -9.55
C MET A 1 4.56 -13.34 -10.11
N GLU A 2 3.27 -13.14 -9.98
CA GLU A 2 2.63 -11.91 -10.46
C GLU A 2 2.97 -10.75 -9.51
N LYS A 3 3.10 -9.55 -10.08
CA LYS A 3 3.37 -8.31 -9.33
C LYS A 3 2.18 -7.38 -9.44
N VAL A 4 1.72 -6.87 -8.31
CA VAL A 4 0.60 -5.92 -8.23
C VAL A 4 1.12 -4.60 -7.68
N VAL A 5 0.83 -3.51 -8.38
CA VAL A 5 1.07 -2.15 -7.88
C VAL A 5 -0.20 -1.69 -7.17
N LEU A 6 -0.08 -1.40 -5.87
CA LEU A 6 -1.17 -0.89 -5.05
C LEU A 6 -0.94 0.59 -4.77
N LEU A 7 -1.89 1.45 -5.16
CA LEU A 7 -1.92 2.82 -4.70
C LEU A 7 -2.27 2.83 -3.20
N TYR A 8 -1.27 3.13 -2.38
CA TYR A 8 -1.33 3.02 -0.93
C TYR A 8 -1.48 4.41 -0.31
N SER A 9 -2.60 4.61 0.40
CA SER A 9 -2.92 5.88 1.07
C SER A 9 -2.47 5.93 2.53
N GLY A 10 -2.15 4.77 3.14
CA GLY A 10 -1.93 4.66 4.58
C GLY A 10 -3.19 4.53 5.43
N GLY A 11 -4.36 4.69 4.83
CA GLY A 11 -5.64 4.41 5.47
C GLY A 11 -5.85 2.92 5.70
N LEU A 12 -6.70 2.61 6.68
CA LEU A 12 -7.04 1.24 7.11
C LEU A 12 -7.34 0.31 5.93
N ASP A 13 -8.17 0.78 4.98
CA ASP A 13 -8.60 -0.01 3.83
C ASP A 13 -7.39 -0.41 2.97
N THR A 14 -6.53 0.55 2.63
CA THR A 14 -5.33 0.27 1.81
C THR A 14 -4.28 -0.56 2.56
N SER A 15 -4.23 -0.49 3.89
CA SER A 15 -3.35 -1.33 4.70
C SER A 15 -3.83 -2.77 4.77
N ILE A 16 -5.15 -3.01 4.88
CA ILE A 16 -5.72 -4.38 4.87
C ILE A 16 -5.61 -5.01 3.48
N MET A 17 -5.61 -4.21 2.41
CA MET A 17 -5.45 -4.72 1.05
C MET A 17 -4.10 -5.43 0.81
N ILE A 18 -3.03 -5.04 1.48
CA ILE A 18 -1.70 -5.65 1.30
C ILE A 18 -1.68 -7.15 1.70
N PRO A 19 -2.02 -7.54 2.94
CA PRO A 19 -2.08 -8.96 3.30
C PRO A 19 -3.17 -9.69 2.52
N TRP A 20 -4.31 -9.06 2.25
CA TRP A 20 -5.39 -9.69 1.49
C TRP A 20 -4.96 -10.06 0.07
N LEU A 21 -4.25 -9.19 -0.65
CA LEU A 21 -3.71 -9.50 -1.98
C LEU A 21 -2.66 -10.62 -1.91
N LYS A 22 -1.77 -10.59 -0.92
CA LYS A 22 -0.75 -11.65 -0.72
C LYS A 22 -1.40 -13.01 -0.45
N GLU A 23 -2.44 -13.06 0.38
CA GLU A 23 -3.14 -14.31 0.76
C GLU A 23 -4.02 -14.87 -0.36
N ASN A 24 -4.75 -14.02 -1.09
CA ASN A 24 -5.73 -14.48 -2.07
C ASN A 24 -5.11 -14.70 -3.46
N TYR A 25 -4.06 -13.94 -3.81
CA TYR A 25 -3.46 -13.97 -5.15
C TYR A 25 -2.02 -14.46 -5.15
N HIS A 26 -1.39 -14.68 -3.98
CA HIS A 26 -0.01 -15.15 -3.86
C HIS A 26 0.97 -14.32 -4.71
N CYS A 27 0.77 -13.00 -4.71
CA CYS A 27 1.50 -12.04 -5.51
C CYS A 27 2.45 -11.19 -4.68
N GLU A 28 3.43 -10.59 -5.34
CA GLU A 28 4.25 -9.53 -4.76
C GLU A 28 3.51 -8.20 -4.88
N VAL A 29 3.36 -7.50 -3.76
CA VAL A 29 2.67 -6.21 -3.70
C VAL A 29 3.70 -5.10 -3.59
N ILE A 30 3.64 -4.15 -4.53
CA ILE A 30 4.43 -2.92 -4.52
C ILE A 30 3.50 -1.78 -4.13
N ALA A 31 3.64 -1.28 -2.91
CA ALA A 31 2.88 -0.12 -2.43
C ALA A 31 3.47 1.16 -3.03
N VAL A 32 2.62 1.99 -3.62
CA VAL A 32 2.99 3.29 -4.19
C VAL A 32 2.14 4.36 -3.55
N CYS A 33 2.79 5.33 -2.93
CA CYS A 33 2.13 6.56 -2.49
C CYS A 33 2.61 7.72 -3.37
N ALA A 34 1.70 8.64 -3.67
CA ALA A 34 2.00 9.87 -4.41
C ALA A 34 1.60 11.07 -3.56
N ASP A 35 2.53 12.02 -3.42
CA ASP A 35 2.24 13.31 -2.80
C ASP A 35 1.55 14.24 -3.80
N LEU A 36 0.31 14.61 -3.48
CA LEU A 36 -0.53 15.54 -4.21
C LEU A 36 -0.90 16.77 -3.35
N GLY A 37 -0.17 17.00 -2.25
CA GLY A 37 -0.41 18.08 -1.28
C GLY A 37 -0.87 17.61 0.10
N GLN A 38 -0.76 16.32 0.42
CA GLN A 38 -1.19 15.76 1.72
C GLN A 38 -0.21 16.05 2.88
N ASN A 39 1.00 16.58 2.59
CA ASN A 39 2.00 17.00 3.58
C ASN A 39 2.26 15.93 4.68
N GLU A 40 2.04 16.25 5.95
CA GLU A 40 2.39 15.41 7.11
C GLU A 40 1.65 14.06 7.16
N GLU A 41 0.55 13.90 6.42
CA GLU A 41 -0.19 12.62 6.34
C GLU A 41 0.64 11.50 5.67
N LEU A 42 1.70 11.86 4.93
CA LEU A 42 2.59 10.90 4.29
C LEU A 42 3.67 10.36 5.23
N ASN A 43 3.84 10.96 6.41
CA ASN A 43 4.85 10.55 7.38
C ASN A 43 4.54 9.15 7.94
N GLY A 44 5.52 8.25 7.91
CA GLY A 44 5.40 6.90 8.44
C GLY A 44 4.60 5.93 7.57
N LEU A 45 4.27 6.30 6.33
CA LEU A 45 3.61 5.38 5.38
C LEU A 45 4.48 4.17 5.04
N GLU A 46 5.79 4.37 4.90
CA GLU A 46 6.73 3.30 4.55
C GLU A 46 6.81 2.24 5.65
N GLU A 47 6.80 2.64 6.93
CA GLU A 47 6.80 1.71 8.07
C GLU A 47 5.49 0.92 8.21
N LYS A 48 4.38 1.47 7.68
CA LYS A 48 3.05 0.84 7.75
C LYS A 48 2.78 -0.15 6.60
N ALA A 49 3.54 -0.08 5.51
CA ALA A 49 3.34 -0.88 4.30
C ALA A 49 4.05 -2.24 4.39
#